data_AF-A0A7K0UP09-F1
#
_entry.id   AF-A0A7K0UP09-F1
#
_cell.length_a   1.000
_cell.length_b   1.000
_cell.length_c   1.000
_cell.angle_alpha   90.00
_cell.angle_beta   90.00
_cell.angle_gamma   90.00
#
_symmetry.space_group_name_H-M   'P 1'
#
loop_
_entity.id
_entity.type
_entity.pdbx_description
1 polymer ?
#
loop_
_entity_poly.entity_id
_entity_poly.type
_entity_poly.pdbx_seq_one_letter_code
_entity_poly.pdbx_strand_id
1 'polypeptide(L)'
;MAILDRILRAGEGKKVKALADILPDINALAAQMSAMSEAELRGKTGEFKSRLDRGETLEDLLIESFAVVREASTRVIGQRHYDVQLMGGAALHAGWVAEMKTGEGKTLVSTLPAYLNGLSGKGVHQITTNDYLAQRDAEWMGQIHRWLGLSVGLVISGRRSSSTEKRADYAADITFGTNNEFGFDYLRDNMAGTLDEKVQRGFSFAIVDEVDSILIDEARTPLIISGRVADAAKLYYRFASIVRTMVRDVDYDVEEDKRIVVPTETGIEKVEKQLGIDNLYDEVQQNFVHQLQVALKASVLYHRDKDYIIQDGEVKIVDEFTGRILEGRRWSEGIHQAVEAKEGVQIKEENQTLATITLQNYFRMYEKLSGMTGTAQTEAAELMNTYNLQVVPIPTNREMVRVDQADLIFKTEAAKFEAVVR
;
A
#
# COMPACT_ATOMS: atom_id res chain seq x y z
N MET A 1 -26.22 -20.16 -22.93
CA MET A 1 -25.23 -19.06 -22.90
C MET A 1 -25.92 -17.69 -22.82
N ALA A 2 -26.74 -17.27 -23.81
CA ALA A 2 -27.31 -15.90 -23.85
C ALA A 2 -28.26 -15.51 -22.68
N ILE A 3 -29.02 -16.44 -22.10
CA ILE A 3 -29.95 -16.12 -20.99
C ILE A 3 -29.20 -16.00 -19.66
N LEU A 4 -28.17 -16.82 -19.44
CA LEU A 4 -27.36 -16.80 -18.21
C LEU A 4 -26.48 -15.54 -18.15
N ASP A 5 -25.89 -15.17 -19.28
CA ASP A 5 -25.10 -13.94 -19.44
C ASP A 5 -25.98 -12.68 -19.24
N ARG A 6 -27.24 -12.73 -19.70
CA ARG A 6 -28.22 -11.65 -19.51
C ARG A 6 -28.70 -11.52 -18.05
N ILE A 7 -28.69 -12.61 -17.28
CA ILE A 7 -29.01 -12.61 -15.85
C ILE A 7 -27.82 -12.09 -15.02
N LEU A 8 -26.59 -12.50 -15.34
CA LEU A 8 -25.37 -12.01 -14.70
C LEU A 8 -25.15 -10.50 -14.95
N ARG A 9 -25.44 -10.03 -16.18
CA ARG A 9 -25.31 -8.61 -16.56
C ARG A 9 -26.55 -7.75 -16.26
N ALA A 10 -27.60 -8.31 -15.66
CA ALA A 10 -28.88 -7.61 -15.46
C ALA A 10 -28.73 -6.33 -14.59
N GLY A 11 -27.69 -6.24 -13.76
CA GLY A 11 -27.34 -5.05 -12.99
C GLY A 11 -26.43 -4.05 -13.72
N GLU A 12 -25.52 -4.53 -14.58
CA GLU A 12 -24.54 -3.70 -15.28
C GLU A 12 -25.21 -2.78 -16.32
N GLY A 13 -26.17 -3.31 -17.09
CA GLY A 13 -26.88 -2.52 -18.09
C GLY A 13 -27.65 -1.34 -17.50
N LYS A 14 -28.16 -1.47 -16.26
CA LYS A 14 -28.82 -0.36 -15.55
C LYS A 14 -27.82 0.72 -15.14
N LYS A 15 -26.62 0.35 -14.69
CA LYS A 15 -25.56 1.30 -14.31
C LYS A 15 -25.01 2.03 -15.53
N VAL A 16 -24.68 1.29 -16.60
CA VAL A 16 -24.23 1.90 -17.86
C VAL A 16 -25.27 2.88 -18.39
N LYS A 17 -26.57 2.53 -18.30
CA LYS A 17 -27.65 3.45 -18.63
C LYS A 17 -27.65 4.70 -17.74
N ALA A 18 -27.56 4.55 -16.42
CA ALA A 18 -27.50 5.70 -15.50
C ALA A 18 -26.29 6.61 -15.77
N LEU A 19 -25.14 6.04 -16.14
CA LEU A 19 -23.96 6.80 -16.57
C LEU A 19 -24.14 7.49 -17.92
N ALA A 20 -24.95 6.92 -18.82
CA ALA A 20 -25.29 7.57 -20.08
C ALA A 20 -26.32 8.69 -19.90
N ASP A 21 -27.22 8.55 -18.92
CA ASP A 21 -28.31 9.49 -18.66
C ASP A 21 -27.79 10.88 -18.21
N ILE A 22 -26.56 10.99 -17.70
CA ILE A 22 -25.92 12.29 -17.36
C ILE A 22 -25.33 13.04 -18.57
N LEU A 23 -25.12 12.35 -19.70
CA LEU A 23 -24.44 12.91 -20.87
C LEU A 23 -25.20 14.09 -21.50
N PRO A 24 -26.54 14.05 -21.68
CA PRO A 24 -27.29 15.17 -22.23
C PRO A 24 -27.09 16.45 -21.44
N ASP A 25 -27.09 16.37 -20.10
CA ASP A 25 -26.95 17.53 -19.22
C ASP A 25 -25.54 18.11 -19.28
N ILE A 26 -24.49 17.27 -19.28
CA ILE A 26 -23.11 17.73 -19.48
C ILE A 26 -22.94 18.37 -20.87
N ASN A 27 -23.50 17.75 -21.90
CA ASN A 27 -23.41 18.23 -23.28
C ASN A 27 -24.16 19.56 -23.48
N ALA A 28 -25.28 19.78 -22.78
CA ALA A 28 -26.04 21.02 -22.82
C ALA A 28 -25.21 22.23 -22.32
N LEU A 29 -24.29 22.01 -21.39
CA LEU A 29 -23.39 23.06 -20.86
C LEU A 29 -22.23 23.41 -21.81
N ALA A 30 -21.98 22.61 -22.86
CA ALA A 30 -20.78 22.77 -23.70
C ALA A 30 -20.66 24.17 -24.35
N ALA A 31 -21.77 24.69 -24.89
CA ALA A 31 -21.78 26.02 -25.53
C ALA A 31 -21.51 27.14 -24.50
N GLN A 32 -22.06 27.01 -23.29
CA GLN A 32 -21.83 27.95 -22.21
C GLN A 32 -20.36 27.93 -21.76
N MET A 33 -19.79 26.74 -21.53
CA MET A 33 -18.38 26.62 -21.10
C MET A 33 -17.42 27.15 -22.17
N SER A 34 -17.70 26.88 -23.44
CA SER A 34 -16.89 27.37 -24.55
C SER A 34 -16.92 28.91 -24.69
N ALA A 35 -18.06 29.53 -24.39
CA ALA A 35 -18.22 30.98 -24.44
C ALA A 35 -17.52 31.73 -23.28
N MET A 36 -17.19 31.04 -22.18
CA MET A 36 -16.48 31.65 -21.04
C MET A 36 -15.04 32.02 -21.41
N SER A 37 -14.58 33.17 -20.91
CA SER A 37 -13.16 33.51 -20.88
C SER A 37 -12.37 32.56 -19.98
N GLU A 38 -11.05 32.56 -20.12
CA GLU A 38 -10.18 31.77 -19.23
C GLU A 38 -10.35 32.14 -17.76
N ALA A 39 -10.51 33.44 -17.46
CA ALA A 39 -10.69 33.92 -16.09
C ALA A 39 -12.00 33.42 -15.47
N GLU A 40 -13.09 33.44 -16.24
CA GLU A 40 -14.39 32.92 -15.80
C GLU A 40 -14.35 31.41 -15.56
N LEU A 41 -13.75 30.64 -16.49
CA LEU A 41 -13.69 29.19 -16.37
C LEU A 41 -12.81 28.74 -15.20
N ARG A 42 -11.68 29.42 -14.95
CA ARG A 42 -10.85 29.19 -13.76
C ARG A 42 -11.55 29.63 -12.48
N GLY A 43 -12.37 30.69 -12.55
CA GLY A 43 -13.19 31.19 -11.45
C GLY A 43 -14.22 30.18 -10.94
N LYS A 44 -14.63 29.21 -11.78
CA LYS A 44 -15.56 28.14 -11.38
C LYS A 44 -15.08 27.32 -10.19
N THR A 45 -13.77 27.11 -10.03
CA THR A 45 -13.24 26.39 -8.85
C THR A 45 -13.57 27.10 -7.54
N GLY A 46 -13.46 28.44 -7.50
CA GLY A 46 -13.82 29.23 -6.32
C GLY A 46 -15.33 29.22 -6.06
N GLU A 47 -16.14 29.28 -7.13
CA GLU A 47 -17.60 29.14 -7.06
C GLU A 47 -18.00 27.78 -6.45
N PHE A 48 -17.44 26.68 -6.97
CA PHE A 48 -17.73 25.33 -6.49
C PHE A 48 -17.30 25.12 -5.04
N LYS A 49 -16.10 25.54 -4.64
CA LYS A 49 -15.66 25.49 -3.24
C LYS A 49 -16.63 26.26 -2.33
N SER A 50 -17.05 27.46 -2.73
CA SER A 50 -18.02 28.26 -1.98
C SER A 50 -19.42 27.61 -1.90
N ARG A 51 -19.82 26.82 -2.89
CA ARG A 51 -21.08 26.06 -2.90
C ARG A 51 -21.02 24.86 -1.94
N LEU A 52 -19.89 24.15 -1.91
CA LEU A 52 -19.64 23.09 -0.94
C LEU A 52 -19.65 23.63 0.50
N ASP A 53 -19.04 24.80 0.73
CA ASP A 53 -19.06 25.46 2.05
C ASP A 53 -20.49 25.85 2.50
N ARG A 54 -21.42 26.03 1.55
CA ARG A 54 -22.84 26.30 1.82
C ARG A 54 -23.70 25.03 1.95
N GLY A 55 -23.11 23.84 1.80
CA GLY A 55 -23.77 22.56 2.05
C GLY A 55 -24.27 21.81 0.81
N GLU A 56 -23.95 22.26 -0.42
CA GLU A 56 -24.12 21.41 -1.61
C GLU A 56 -23.17 20.21 -1.55
N THR A 57 -23.54 19.09 -2.18
CA THR A 57 -22.70 17.89 -2.22
C THR A 57 -21.85 17.81 -3.48
N LEU A 58 -20.91 16.87 -3.53
CA LEU A 58 -20.12 16.64 -4.74
C LEU A 58 -21.00 16.10 -5.89
N GLU A 59 -22.04 15.35 -5.57
CA GLU A 59 -23.02 14.84 -6.53
C GLU A 59 -23.80 15.96 -7.21
N ASP A 60 -24.18 17.00 -6.45
CA ASP A 60 -24.87 18.20 -6.98
C ASP A 60 -23.99 18.94 -8.00
N LEU A 61 -22.67 18.91 -7.81
CA LEU A 61 -21.70 19.60 -8.66
C LEU A 61 -21.18 18.74 -9.83
N LEU A 62 -21.60 17.48 -9.95
CA LEU A 62 -21.00 16.53 -10.90
C LEU A 62 -21.09 17.01 -12.35
N ILE A 63 -22.28 17.44 -12.77
CA ILE A 63 -22.53 17.83 -14.17
C ILE A 63 -21.71 19.07 -14.55
N GLU A 64 -21.77 20.13 -13.73
CA GLU A 64 -21.08 21.39 -13.99
C GLU A 64 -19.57 21.22 -13.91
N SER A 65 -19.06 20.50 -12.90
CA SER A 65 -17.62 20.26 -12.75
C SER A 65 -17.04 19.45 -13.92
N PHE A 66 -17.77 18.44 -14.41
CA PHE A 66 -17.32 17.65 -15.56
C PHE A 66 -17.31 18.47 -16.85
N ALA A 67 -18.30 19.34 -17.05
CA ALA A 67 -18.32 20.26 -18.17
C ALA A 67 -17.13 21.25 -18.13
N VAL A 68 -16.80 21.78 -16.95
CA VAL A 68 -15.65 22.66 -16.73
C VAL A 68 -14.33 21.94 -17.04
N VAL A 69 -14.13 20.73 -16.51
CA VAL A 69 -12.90 19.96 -16.73
C VAL A 69 -12.74 19.57 -18.20
N ARG A 70 -13.84 19.19 -18.88
CA ARG A 70 -13.83 18.86 -20.31
C ARG A 70 -13.40 20.05 -21.17
N GLU A 71 -13.92 21.23 -20.89
CA GLU A 71 -13.52 22.46 -21.58
C GLU A 71 -12.06 22.82 -21.25
N ALA A 72 -11.66 22.75 -19.98
CA ALA A 72 -10.29 23.02 -19.56
C ALA A 72 -9.27 22.08 -20.24
N SER A 73 -9.57 20.79 -20.34
CA SER A 73 -8.73 19.82 -21.05
C SER A 73 -8.55 20.20 -22.53
N THR A 74 -9.63 20.65 -23.17
CA THR A 74 -9.58 21.08 -24.58
C THR A 74 -8.67 22.30 -24.74
N ARG A 75 -8.75 23.28 -23.84
CA ARG A 75 -7.93 24.51 -23.89
C ARG A 75 -6.46 24.27 -23.55
N VAL A 76 -6.21 23.44 -22.53
CA VAL A 76 -4.87 23.31 -21.93
C VAL A 76 -4.02 22.29 -22.68
N ILE A 77 -4.60 21.12 -23.02
CA ILE A 77 -3.85 20.02 -23.65
C ILE A 77 -4.36 19.66 -25.05
N GLY A 78 -5.35 20.38 -25.58
CA GLY A 78 -5.89 20.14 -26.92
C GLY A 78 -6.74 18.88 -27.05
N GLN A 79 -7.13 18.27 -25.93
CA GLN A 79 -7.88 17.01 -25.92
C GLN A 79 -9.23 17.20 -25.24
N ARG A 80 -10.31 16.92 -25.98
CA ARG A 80 -11.67 16.98 -25.46
C ARG A 80 -12.13 15.59 -25.05
N HIS A 81 -12.67 15.46 -23.84
CA HIS A 81 -13.23 14.16 -23.42
C HIS A 81 -14.34 13.69 -24.37
N TYR A 82 -14.34 12.41 -24.70
CA TYR A 82 -15.45 11.72 -25.36
C TYR A 82 -16.57 11.41 -24.37
N ASP A 83 -17.76 11.11 -24.88
CA ASP A 83 -18.92 10.81 -24.03
C ASP A 83 -18.69 9.55 -23.17
N VAL A 84 -18.07 8.51 -23.74
CA VAL A 84 -17.68 7.31 -22.97
C VAL A 84 -16.65 7.62 -21.87
N GLN A 85 -15.83 8.65 -22.04
CA GLN A 85 -14.88 9.10 -21.02
C GLN A 85 -15.58 9.83 -19.87
N LEU A 86 -16.65 10.59 -20.15
CA LEU A 86 -17.51 11.17 -19.12
C LEU A 86 -18.22 10.08 -18.31
N MET A 87 -18.70 9.03 -18.97
CA MET A 87 -19.29 7.86 -18.30
C MET A 87 -18.28 7.19 -17.37
N GLY A 88 -17.04 6.96 -17.85
CA GLY A 88 -15.95 6.41 -17.05
C GLY A 88 -15.62 7.28 -15.83
N GLY A 89 -15.55 8.60 -16.01
CA GLY A 89 -15.29 9.54 -14.92
C GLY A 89 -16.38 9.51 -13.84
N ALA A 90 -17.64 9.37 -14.25
CA ALA A 90 -18.77 9.27 -13.32
C ALA A 90 -18.78 7.92 -12.58
N ALA A 91 -18.39 6.82 -13.24
CA ALA A 91 -18.21 5.54 -12.59
C ALA A 91 -17.11 5.60 -11.51
N LEU A 92 -15.98 6.24 -11.80
CA LEU A 92 -14.91 6.46 -10.83
C LEU A 92 -15.39 7.31 -9.64
N HIS A 93 -16.12 8.40 -9.91
CA HIS A 93 -16.67 9.24 -8.84
C HIS A 93 -17.63 8.47 -7.92
N ALA A 94 -18.40 7.52 -8.47
CA ALA A 94 -19.31 6.64 -7.74
C ALA A 94 -18.61 5.54 -6.91
N GLY A 95 -17.28 5.45 -6.94
CA GLY A 95 -16.52 4.42 -6.22
C GLY A 95 -16.53 3.05 -6.92
N TRP A 96 -16.60 3.05 -8.25
CA TRP A 96 -16.60 1.81 -9.05
C TRP A 96 -15.29 1.64 -9.82
N VAL A 97 -15.13 0.45 -10.40
CA VAL A 97 -14.09 0.17 -11.38
C VAL A 97 -14.63 0.41 -12.78
N ALA A 98 -14.08 1.39 -13.48
CA ALA A 98 -14.39 1.66 -14.88
C ALA A 98 -13.54 0.75 -15.77
N GLU A 99 -14.14 -0.31 -16.33
CA GLU A 99 -13.46 -1.11 -17.35
C GLU A 99 -13.54 -0.37 -18.69
N MET A 100 -12.43 0.23 -19.10
CA MET A 100 -12.26 0.97 -20.34
C MET A 100 -11.10 0.35 -21.13
N LYS A 101 -11.36 -0.10 -22.36
CA LYS A 101 -10.35 -0.78 -23.17
C LYS A 101 -9.10 0.09 -23.39
N THR A 102 -7.95 -0.56 -23.60
CA THR A 102 -6.68 0.12 -23.85
C THR A 102 -6.81 1.07 -25.03
N GLY A 103 -6.38 2.32 -24.84
CA GLY A 103 -6.51 3.38 -25.85
C GLY A 103 -7.74 4.28 -25.68
N GLU A 104 -8.70 3.94 -24.81
CA GLU A 104 -9.88 4.79 -24.53
C GLU A 104 -9.54 6.05 -23.69
N GLY A 105 -8.29 6.24 -23.27
CA GLY A 105 -7.82 7.46 -22.61
C GLY A 105 -8.07 7.52 -21.09
N LYS A 106 -7.88 6.40 -20.37
CA LYS A 106 -8.05 6.28 -18.90
C LYS A 106 -7.36 7.41 -18.11
N THR A 107 -6.13 7.77 -18.49
CA THR A 107 -5.37 8.86 -17.86
C THR A 107 -6.14 10.18 -17.88
N LEU A 108 -6.75 10.54 -19.02
CA LEU A 108 -7.54 11.76 -19.15
C LEU A 108 -8.89 11.65 -18.41
N VAL A 109 -9.52 10.47 -18.42
CA VAL A 109 -10.77 10.20 -17.69
C VAL A 109 -10.61 10.51 -16.20
N SER A 110 -9.47 10.13 -15.61
CA SER A 110 -9.19 10.31 -14.19
C SER A 110 -9.26 11.77 -13.70
N THR A 111 -9.06 12.73 -14.60
CA THR A 111 -9.09 14.16 -14.27
C THR A 111 -10.47 14.66 -13.83
N LEU A 112 -11.54 14.06 -14.35
CA LEU A 112 -12.92 14.42 -14.03
C LEU A 112 -13.23 14.18 -12.54
N PRO A 113 -13.16 12.93 -12.02
CA PRO A 113 -13.42 12.66 -10.62
C PRO A 113 -12.31 13.23 -9.72
N ALA A 114 -11.05 13.31 -10.16
CA ALA A 114 -9.98 13.87 -9.35
C ALA A 114 -10.19 15.37 -9.07
N TYR A 115 -10.61 16.14 -10.09
CA TYR A 115 -10.97 17.54 -9.91
C TYR A 115 -12.16 17.69 -8.96
N LEU A 116 -13.28 17.01 -9.25
CA LEU A 116 -14.50 17.13 -8.45
C LEU A 116 -14.25 16.80 -6.97
N ASN A 117 -13.64 15.66 -6.68
CA ASN A 117 -13.38 15.26 -5.30
C ASN A 117 -12.27 16.13 -4.65
N GLY A 118 -11.32 16.63 -5.44
CA GLY A 118 -10.27 17.55 -4.99
C GLY A 118 -10.83 18.90 -4.50
N LEU A 119 -12.02 19.31 -4.96
CA LEU A 119 -12.69 20.52 -4.47
C LEU A 119 -12.98 20.48 -2.96
N SER A 120 -13.15 19.28 -2.39
CA SER A 120 -13.38 19.10 -0.94
C SER A 120 -12.20 19.51 -0.07
N GLY A 121 -11.00 19.65 -0.64
CA GLY A 121 -9.75 19.92 0.10
C GLY A 121 -9.24 18.77 0.96
N LYS A 122 -9.96 17.63 1.02
CA LYS A 122 -9.55 16.44 1.80
C LYS A 122 -8.42 15.62 1.14
N GLY A 123 -8.10 15.91 -0.11
CA GLY A 123 -7.05 15.25 -0.88
C GLY A 123 -7.55 14.05 -1.69
N VAL A 124 -7.00 13.88 -2.89
CA VAL A 124 -7.24 12.72 -3.77
C VAL A 124 -5.91 12.06 -4.12
N HIS A 125 -5.81 10.75 -3.95
CA HIS A 125 -4.64 9.98 -4.38
C HIS A 125 -4.88 9.33 -5.73
N GLN A 126 -4.04 9.69 -6.72
CA GLN A 126 -4.00 9.10 -8.05
C GLN A 126 -2.84 8.10 -8.07
N ILE A 127 -3.18 6.81 -8.14
CA ILE A 127 -2.24 5.72 -7.87
C ILE A 127 -2.01 4.93 -9.15
N THR A 128 -0.74 4.73 -9.51
CA THR A 128 -0.34 3.95 -10.68
C THR A 128 0.78 2.97 -10.32
N THR A 129 1.20 2.14 -11.28
CA THR A 129 2.08 0.98 -11.06
C THR A 129 3.56 1.33 -10.90
N ASN A 130 4.01 2.49 -11.41
CA ASN A 130 5.42 2.88 -11.33
C ASN A 130 5.66 4.39 -11.35
N ASP A 131 6.85 4.77 -10.89
CA ASP A 131 7.25 6.17 -10.70
C ASP A 131 7.26 6.97 -12.01
N TYR A 132 7.59 6.35 -13.14
CA TYR A 132 7.59 7.01 -14.45
C TYR A 132 6.17 7.42 -14.85
N LEU A 133 5.19 6.51 -14.72
CA LEU A 133 3.79 6.82 -15.01
C LEU A 133 3.26 7.88 -14.05
N ALA A 134 3.58 7.78 -12.76
CA ALA A 134 3.14 8.75 -11.76
C ALA A 134 3.65 10.15 -12.09
N GLN A 135 4.93 10.26 -12.45
CA GLN A 135 5.54 11.53 -12.85
C GLN A 135 4.92 12.07 -14.14
N ARG A 136 4.86 11.24 -15.19
CA ARG A 136 4.28 11.60 -16.49
C ARG A 136 2.86 12.15 -16.32
N ASP A 137 2.03 11.47 -15.53
CA ASP A 137 0.62 11.83 -15.39
C ASP A 137 0.45 13.07 -14.51
N ALA A 138 1.27 13.24 -13.46
CA ALA A 138 1.29 14.46 -12.65
C ALA A 138 1.78 15.70 -13.43
N GLU A 139 2.68 15.52 -14.39
CA GLU A 139 3.15 16.58 -15.29
C GLU A 139 2.12 16.87 -16.38
N TRP A 140 1.52 15.84 -16.97
CA TRP A 140 0.59 15.99 -18.09
C TRP A 140 -0.81 16.40 -17.63
N MET A 141 -1.50 15.56 -16.85
CA MET A 141 -2.85 15.85 -16.36
C MET A 141 -2.85 16.95 -15.30
N GLY A 142 -1.76 17.09 -14.55
CA GLY A 142 -1.60 18.18 -13.59
C GLY A 142 -1.64 19.57 -14.23
N GLN A 143 -1.40 19.71 -15.54
CA GLN A 143 -1.61 20.99 -16.24
C GLN A 143 -3.07 21.44 -16.15
N ILE A 144 -4.03 20.52 -16.34
CA ILE A 144 -5.47 20.81 -16.27
C ILE A 144 -5.84 21.24 -14.85
N HIS A 145 -5.42 20.46 -13.84
CA HIS A 145 -5.73 20.73 -12.44
C HIS A 145 -5.14 22.06 -11.95
N ARG A 146 -3.86 22.33 -12.25
CA ARG A 146 -3.19 23.59 -11.90
C ARG A 146 -3.80 24.78 -12.62
N TRP A 147 -4.17 24.62 -13.89
CA TRP A 147 -4.86 25.67 -14.65
C TRP A 147 -6.20 26.02 -14.00
N LEU A 148 -6.98 25.02 -13.58
CA LEU A 148 -8.21 25.19 -12.80
C LEU A 148 -7.98 25.65 -11.34
N GLY A 149 -6.75 25.82 -10.89
CA GLY A 149 -6.43 26.36 -9.57
C GLY A 149 -6.35 25.33 -8.44
N LEU A 150 -6.28 24.03 -8.75
CA LEU A 150 -5.94 22.99 -7.78
C LEU A 150 -4.43 22.75 -7.72
N SER A 151 -3.94 22.44 -6.54
CA SER A 151 -2.56 22.02 -6.29
C SER A 151 -2.36 20.54 -6.61
N VAL A 152 -1.17 20.19 -7.12
CA VAL A 152 -0.82 18.81 -7.53
C VAL A 152 0.53 18.43 -6.94
N GLY A 153 0.54 17.40 -6.10
CA GLY A 153 1.74 16.79 -5.50
C GLY A 153 2.18 15.53 -6.23
N LEU A 154 3.46 15.16 -6.06
CA LEU A 154 4.00 13.91 -6.60
C LEU A 154 4.86 13.18 -5.57
N VAL A 155 4.47 11.94 -5.27
CA VAL A 155 5.14 11.05 -4.32
C VAL A 155 5.69 9.85 -5.09
N ILE A 156 6.99 9.89 -5.37
CA ILE A 156 7.76 8.82 -6.04
C ILE A 156 9.08 8.60 -5.31
N SER A 157 9.72 7.45 -5.54
CA SER A 157 10.93 7.08 -4.83
C SER A 157 12.08 8.04 -5.12
N GLY A 158 12.86 8.38 -4.10
CA GLY A 158 14.06 9.23 -4.22
C GLY A 158 13.83 10.71 -4.56
N ARG A 159 12.59 11.17 -4.78
CA ARG A 159 12.30 12.58 -5.13
C ARG A 159 12.46 13.53 -3.95
N ARG A 160 11.96 13.15 -2.77
CA ARG A 160 12.04 13.94 -1.53
C ARG A 160 12.73 13.12 -0.45
N SER A 161 13.61 13.76 0.31
CA SER A 161 14.36 13.11 1.39
C SER A 161 13.91 13.55 2.77
N SER A 162 13.18 14.66 2.89
CA SER A 162 12.67 15.17 4.17
C SER A 162 11.16 14.97 4.33
N SER A 163 10.71 14.68 5.56
CA SER A 163 9.28 14.59 5.88
C SER A 163 8.53 15.89 5.57
N THR A 164 9.17 17.04 5.76
CA THR A 164 8.57 18.36 5.46
C THR A 164 8.23 18.53 3.98
N GLU A 165 9.17 18.19 3.08
CA GLU A 165 8.89 18.29 1.65
C GLU A 165 7.84 17.28 1.21
N LYS A 166 7.91 16.04 1.73
CA LYS A 166 6.94 15.00 1.38
C LYS A 166 5.53 15.36 1.86
N ARG A 167 5.42 15.98 3.03
CA ARG A 167 4.15 16.52 3.54
C ARG A 167 3.58 17.62 2.64
N ALA A 168 4.43 18.44 2.02
CA ALA A 168 3.96 19.44 1.05
C ALA A 168 3.34 18.79 -0.20
N ASP A 169 3.90 17.68 -0.68
CA ASP A 169 3.32 16.90 -1.77
C ASP A 169 1.96 16.28 -1.34
N TYR A 170 1.86 15.71 -0.14
CA TYR A 170 0.59 15.20 0.39
C TYR A 170 -0.45 16.30 0.67
N ALA A 171 -0.03 17.52 1.00
CA ALA A 171 -0.91 18.65 1.26
C ALA A 171 -1.65 19.17 0.02
N ALA A 172 -1.24 18.75 -1.18
CA ALA A 172 -1.89 19.12 -2.43
C ALA A 172 -3.34 18.60 -2.51
N ASP A 173 -4.19 19.28 -3.28
CA ASP A 173 -5.59 18.86 -3.53
C ASP A 173 -5.63 17.47 -4.20
N ILE A 174 -4.63 17.18 -5.05
CA ILE A 174 -4.45 15.90 -5.75
C ILE A 174 -2.98 15.47 -5.64
N THR A 175 -2.73 14.23 -5.27
CA THR A 175 -1.38 13.66 -5.12
C THR A 175 -1.24 12.43 -6.00
N PHE A 176 -0.26 12.46 -6.91
CA PHE A 176 0.10 11.31 -7.73
C PHE A 176 1.17 10.48 -7.04
N GLY A 177 1.18 9.17 -7.25
CA GLY A 177 2.23 8.30 -6.75
C GLY A 177 2.00 6.83 -7.06
N THR A 178 2.82 5.99 -6.45
CA THR A 178 2.71 4.53 -6.58
C THR A 178 2.12 3.91 -5.31
N ASN A 179 1.44 2.78 -5.48
CA ASN A 179 0.93 1.97 -4.37
C ASN A 179 2.02 1.68 -3.32
N ASN A 180 3.25 1.41 -3.77
CA ASN A 180 4.41 1.17 -2.91
C ASN A 180 4.75 2.40 -2.06
N GLU A 181 4.95 3.58 -2.67
CA GLU A 181 5.32 4.77 -1.89
C GLU A 181 4.22 5.20 -0.92
N PHE A 182 2.96 5.15 -1.35
CA PHE A 182 1.80 5.43 -0.51
C PHE A 182 1.69 4.45 0.67
N GLY A 183 1.88 3.17 0.44
CA GLY A 183 1.85 2.17 1.51
C GLY A 183 3.06 2.25 2.45
N PHE A 184 4.25 2.49 1.92
CA PHE A 184 5.46 2.67 2.75
C PHE A 184 5.42 3.95 3.58
N ASP A 185 4.85 5.03 3.07
CA ASP A 185 4.63 6.25 3.87
C ASP A 185 3.66 6.01 5.01
N TYR A 186 2.59 5.24 4.79
CA TYR A 186 1.72 4.84 5.89
C TYR A 186 2.46 4.03 6.95
N LEU A 187 3.29 3.06 6.54
CA LEU A 187 4.10 2.30 7.50
C LEU A 187 5.07 3.21 8.26
N ARG A 188 5.76 4.13 7.57
CA ARG A 188 6.67 5.11 8.20
C ARG A 188 5.94 6.05 9.15
N ASP A 189 4.75 6.54 8.81
CA ASP A 189 3.93 7.40 9.66
C ASP A 189 3.47 6.71 10.95
N ASN A 190 3.37 5.38 10.96
CA ASN A 190 3.04 4.59 12.15
C ASN A 190 4.28 4.20 12.98
N MET A 191 5.48 4.47 12.49
CA MET A 191 6.75 4.33 13.22
C MET A 191 7.36 5.68 13.62
N ALA A 192 6.80 6.79 13.16
CA ALA A 192 7.25 8.14 13.48
C ALA A 192 7.23 8.37 15.00
N GLY A 193 8.31 8.96 15.53
CA GLY A 193 8.45 9.24 16.97
C GLY A 193 7.64 10.47 17.38
N THR A 194 7.34 11.37 16.44
CA THR A 194 6.53 12.57 16.67
C THR A 194 5.47 12.78 15.59
N LEU A 195 4.43 13.57 15.89
CA LEU A 195 3.40 13.92 14.90
C LEU A 195 3.97 14.74 13.73
N ASP A 196 4.98 15.57 13.99
CA ASP A 196 5.63 16.42 12.99
C ASP A 196 6.55 15.65 12.03
N GLU A 197 6.71 14.35 12.22
CA GLU A 197 7.42 13.46 11.29
C GLU A 197 6.47 12.79 10.30
N LYS A 198 5.16 12.75 10.58
CA LYS A 198 4.15 12.14 9.70
C LYS A 198 3.96 12.95 8.42
N VAL A 199 3.77 12.27 7.30
CA VAL A 199 3.68 12.90 5.97
C VAL A 199 2.29 12.83 5.35
N GLN A 200 1.52 11.77 5.62
CA GLN A 200 0.17 11.62 5.09
C GLN A 200 -0.85 12.44 5.90
N ARG A 201 -2.00 12.75 5.27
CA ARG A 201 -3.04 13.59 5.88
C ARG A 201 -4.45 12.99 5.84
N GLY A 202 -4.53 11.65 5.81
CA GLY A 202 -5.78 10.89 5.78
C GLY A 202 -6.03 10.15 4.47
N PHE A 203 -7.13 9.41 4.40
CA PHE A 203 -7.49 8.51 3.31
C PHE A 203 -8.89 8.84 2.77
N SER A 204 -9.03 9.96 2.05
CA SER A 204 -10.36 10.40 1.58
C SER A 204 -10.78 9.70 0.29
N PHE A 205 -10.05 9.88 -0.82
CA PHE A 205 -10.38 9.25 -2.08
C PHE A 205 -9.14 8.75 -2.82
N ALA A 206 -9.16 7.48 -3.24
CA ALA A 206 -8.16 6.90 -4.13
C ALA A 206 -8.76 6.51 -5.48
N ILE A 207 -8.04 6.84 -6.55
CA ILE A 207 -8.28 6.37 -7.92
C ILE A 207 -7.07 5.53 -8.30
N VAL A 208 -7.28 4.24 -8.55
CA VAL A 208 -6.22 3.27 -8.88
C VAL A 208 -6.24 2.99 -10.38
N ASP A 209 -5.20 3.41 -11.09
CA ASP A 209 -4.95 3.01 -12.48
C ASP A 209 -4.37 1.60 -12.55
N GLU A 210 -4.72 0.86 -13.60
CA GLU A 210 -4.46 -0.58 -13.73
C GLU A 210 -4.81 -1.35 -12.45
N VAL A 211 -6.05 -1.18 -11.99
CA VAL A 211 -6.55 -1.69 -10.71
C VAL A 211 -6.41 -3.21 -10.55
N ASP A 212 -6.50 -3.97 -11.63
CA ASP A 212 -6.24 -5.42 -11.67
C ASP A 212 -4.77 -5.72 -11.34
N SER A 213 -3.84 -4.98 -11.95
CA SER A 213 -2.41 -5.13 -11.65
C SER A 213 -2.10 -4.82 -10.18
N ILE A 214 -2.67 -3.74 -9.62
CA ILE A 214 -2.31 -3.28 -8.26
C ILE A 214 -3.08 -4.05 -7.17
N LEU A 215 -4.40 -4.20 -7.31
CA LEU A 215 -5.26 -4.73 -6.24
C LEU A 215 -5.40 -6.25 -6.27
N ILE A 216 -4.98 -6.91 -7.36
CA ILE A 216 -4.99 -8.37 -7.52
C ILE A 216 -3.56 -8.89 -7.62
N ASP A 217 -2.82 -8.52 -8.68
CA ASP A 217 -1.51 -9.12 -8.97
C ASP A 217 -0.43 -8.75 -7.94
N GLU A 218 -0.28 -7.46 -7.63
CA GLU A 218 0.70 -6.96 -6.66
C GLU A 218 0.26 -7.19 -5.21
N ALA A 219 -1.05 -7.34 -4.98
CA ALA A 219 -1.62 -7.54 -3.65
C ALA A 219 -1.29 -8.93 -3.04
N ARG A 220 -0.61 -9.81 -3.79
CA ARG A 220 -0.12 -11.11 -3.31
C ARG A 220 1.01 -10.99 -2.27
N THR A 221 1.78 -9.91 -2.31
CA THR A 221 2.90 -9.69 -1.39
C THR A 221 2.64 -8.49 -0.49
N PRO A 222 2.80 -8.62 0.84
CA PRO A 222 2.66 -7.48 1.74
C PRO A 222 3.83 -6.50 1.58
N LEU A 223 3.58 -5.24 1.94
CA LEU A 223 4.62 -4.25 2.16
C LEU A 223 5.26 -4.51 3.51
N ILE A 224 6.60 -4.50 3.55
CA ILE A 224 7.38 -4.82 4.73
C ILE A 224 8.51 -3.80 4.86
N ILE A 225 8.60 -3.13 6.02
CA ILE A 225 9.81 -2.41 6.41
C ILE A 225 10.63 -3.31 7.31
N SER A 226 11.84 -3.62 6.88
CA SER A 226 12.80 -4.40 7.64
C SER A 226 14.00 -3.54 8.03
N GLY A 227 14.51 -3.74 9.23
CA GLY A 227 15.68 -3.01 9.75
C GLY A 227 16.73 -3.95 10.31
N ARG A 228 17.99 -3.51 10.26
CA ARG A 228 19.07 -4.10 11.04
C ARG A 228 19.03 -3.52 12.44
N VAL A 229 19.02 -4.37 13.44
CA VAL A 229 19.24 -3.93 14.83
C VAL A 229 20.74 -3.89 15.05
N ALA A 230 21.37 -2.73 14.81
CA ALA A 230 22.78 -2.52 15.08
C ALA A 230 23.08 -2.81 16.56
N ASP A 231 24.26 -3.38 16.85
CA ASP A 231 24.75 -3.76 18.19
C ASP A 231 23.96 -4.85 18.96
N ALA A 232 22.89 -5.42 18.38
CA ALA A 232 22.14 -6.51 19.03
C ALA A 232 23.03 -7.70 19.39
N ALA A 233 23.94 -8.10 18.50
CA ALA A 233 24.86 -9.21 18.74
C ALA A 233 25.77 -8.97 19.96
N LYS A 234 26.27 -7.75 20.15
CA LYS A 234 27.12 -7.41 21.31
C LYS A 234 26.35 -7.54 22.62
N LEU A 235 25.08 -7.12 22.63
CA LEU A 235 24.21 -7.28 23.79
C LEU A 235 23.99 -8.75 24.12
N TYR A 236 23.68 -9.59 23.13
CA TYR A 236 23.53 -11.04 23.36
C TYR A 236 24.80 -11.66 23.96
N TYR A 237 25.98 -11.37 23.43
CA TYR A 237 27.24 -11.87 24.01
C TYR A 237 27.49 -11.35 25.43
N ARG A 238 27.18 -10.07 25.69
CA ARG A 238 27.33 -9.46 27.01
C ARG A 238 26.42 -10.13 28.04
N PHE A 239 25.12 -10.27 27.75
CA PHE A 239 24.17 -10.92 28.64
C PHE A 239 24.46 -12.42 28.81
N ALA A 240 24.89 -13.12 27.75
CA ALA A 240 25.34 -14.50 27.86
C ALA A 240 26.54 -14.64 28.81
N SER A 241 27.48 -13.68 28.81
CA SER A 241 28.60 -13.66 29.76
C SER A 241 28.15 -13.40 31.19
N ILE A 242 27.21 -12.46 31.40
CA ILE A 242 26.69 -12.12 32.74
C ILE A 242 25.95 -13.32 33.34
N VAL A 243 25.03 -13.92 32.57
CA VAL A 243 24.20 -15.05 33.00
C VAL A 243 25.03 -16.28 33.36
N ARG A 244 26.19 -16.52 32.72
CA ARG A 244 27.13 -17.59 33.12
C ARG A 244 27.64 -17.45 34.55
N THR A 245 27.64 -16.24 35.11
CA THR A 245 28.06 -15.99 36.50
C THR A 245 26.92 -16.13 37.50
N MET A 246 25.67 -16.27 37.04
CA MET A 246 24.49 -16.34 37.90
C MET A 246 24.27 -17.75 38.47
N VAL A 247 23.76 -17.82 39.69
CA VAL A 247 23.55 -19.05 40.47
C VAL A 247 22.05 -19.31 40.65
N ARG A 248 21.63 -20.55 40.36
CA ARG A 248 20.25 -21.03 40.57
C ARG A 248 19.87 -20.93 42.05
N ASP A 249 18.61 -20.60 42.32
CA ASP A 249 18.01 -20.45 43.67
C ASP A 249 18.64 -19.31 44.50
N VAL A 250 19.47 -18.47 43.88
CA VAL A 250 20.06 -17.27 44.48
C VAL A 250 19.80 -16.06 43.59
N ASP A 251 20.25 -16.13 42.34
CA ASP A 251 20.15 -15.06 41.35
C ASP A 251 18.93 -15.23 40.43
N TYR A 252 18.38 -16.45 40.33
CA TYR A 252 17.18 -16.74 39.55
C TYR A 252 16.50 -18.03 40.04
N ASP A 253 15.19 -18.10 39.85
CA ASP A 253 14.35 -19.27 40.12
C ASP A 253 13.93 -19.94 38.80
N VAL A 254 13.72 -21.26 38.85
CA VAL A 254 13.37 -22.08 37.69
C VAL A 254 12.15 -22.94 38.00
N GLU A 255 11.09 -22.75 37.21
CA GLU A 255 9.93 -23.65 37.18
C GLU A 255 10.04 -24.55 35.95
N GLU A 256 10.69 -25.72 36.11
CA GLU A 256 10.99 -26.64 34.99
C GLU A 256 9.72 -27.14 34.30
N ASP A 257 8.67 -27.47 35.06
CA ASP A 257 7.38 -27.93 34.53
C ASP A 257 6.71 -26.91 33.60
N LYS A 258 6.92 -25.61 33.88
CA LYS A 258 6.35 -24.51 33.09
C LYS A 258 7.35 -23.93 32.10
N ARG A 259 8.61 -24.39 32.11
CA ARG A 259 9.74 -23.80 31.36
C ARG A 259 9.83 -22.28 31.57
N ILE A 260 9.73 -21.84 32.83
CA ILE A 260 9.85 -20.43 33.22
C ILE A 260 11.13 -20.24 34.03
N VAL A 261 11.86 -19.16 33.74
CA VAL A 261 13.01 -18.70 34.53
C VAL A 261 12.76 -17.25 34.90
N VAL A 262 12.85 -16.93 36.18
CA VAL A 262 12.61 -15.58 36.72
C VAL A 262 13.84 -15.12 37.50
N PRO A 263 14.41 -13.94 37.20
CA PRO A 263 15.49 -13.40 38.01
C PRO A 263 14.96 -12.99 39.40
N THR A 264 15.75 -13.22 40.44
CA THR A 264 15.47 -12.71 41.80
C THR A 264 15.94 -11.26 41.92
N GLU A 265 15.58 -10.56 43.00
CA GLU A 265 16.10 -9.22 43.29
C GLU A 265 17.65 -9.20 43.32
N THR A 266 18.26 -10.18 43.99
CA THR A 266 19.73 -10.35 44.04
C THR A 266 20.33 -10.53 42.66
N GLY A 267 19.65 -11.27 41.78
CA GLY A 267 20.09 -11.47 40.40
C GLY A 267 20.04 -10.19 39.57
N ILE A 268 19.01 -9.36 39.77
CA ILE A 268 18.88 -8.06 39.11
C ILE A 268 20.01 -7.12 39.55
N GLU A 269 20.25 -6.99 40.85
CA GLU A 269 21.33 -6.14 41.40
C GLU A 269 22.71 -6.56 40.85
N LYS A 270 22.94 -7.87 40.71
CA LYS A 270 24.18 -8.42 40.16
C LYS A 270 24.35 -8.07 38.68
N VAL A 271 23.27 -8.12 37.91
CA VAL A 271 23.26 -7.75 36.49
C VAL A 271 23.51 -6.24 36.35
N GLU A 272 22.82 -5.40 37.13
CA GLU A 272 22.98 -3.94 37.14
C GLU A 272 24.43 -3.54 37.43
N LYS A 273 25.05 -4.17 38.45
CA LYS A 273 26.45 -3.95 38.80
C LYS A 273 27.43 -4.34 37.68
N GLN A 274 27.17 -5.44 36.97
CA GLN A 274 28.01 -5.85 35.83
C GLN A 274 27.76 -5.00 34.58
N LEU A 275 26.56 -4.44 34.45
CA LEU A 275 26.21 -3.52 33.38
C LEU A 275 26.75 -2.10 33.64
N GLY A 276 26.95 -1.73 34.91
CA GLY A 276 27.36 -0.39 35.34
C GLY A 276 26.20 0.60 35.31
N ILE A 277 24.98 0.14 35.57
CA ILE A 277 23.75 0.93 35.56
C ILE A 277 23.11 0.92 36.95
N ASP A 278 22.32 1.94 37.27
CA ASP A 278 21.64 2.04 38.56
C ASP A 278 20.34 1.22 38.61
N ASN A 279 19.64 1.09 37.47
CA ASN A 279 18.35 0.40 37.40
C ASN A 279 18.14 -0.20 36.00
N LEU A 280 17.90 -1.52 35.93
CA LEU A 280 17.66 -2.26 34.69
C LEU A 280 16.39 -1.79 33.96
N TYR A 281 15.42 -1.22 34.68
CA TYR A 281 14.14 -0.79 34.16
C TYR A 281 14.14 0.63 33.57
N ASP A 282 15.14 1.46 33.89
CA ASP A 282 15.19 2.84 33.41
C ASP A 282 15.67 2.93 31.94
N GLU A 283 16.42 1.92 31.47
CA GLU A 283 16.92 1.81 30.09
C GLU A 283 15.94 1.08 29.16
N VAL A 284 14.68 1.51 29.13
CA VAL A 284 13.62 0.94 28.28
C VAL A 284 14.02 0.89 26.80
N GLN A 285 14.79 1.88 26.33
CA GLN A 285 15.26 1.95 24.93
C GLN A 285 16.24 0.83 24.54
N GLN A 286 17.02 0.29 25.48
CA GLN A 286 17.98 -0.80 25.19
C GLN A 286 17.40 -2.19 25.44
N ASN A 287 16.18 -2.27 25.99
CA ASN A 287 15.45 -3.51 26.21
C ASN A 287 16.24 -4.55 27.04
N PHE A 288 17.00 -4.09 28.04
CA PHE A 288 17.86 -4.94 28.88
C PHE A 288 17.09 -6.02 29.65
N VAL A 289 15.86 -5.73 30.09
CA VAL A 289 15.00 -6.70 30.78
C VAL A 289 14.72 -7.90 29.88
N HIS A 290 14.32 -7.66 28.62
CA HIS A 290 14.09 -8.74 27.65
C HIS A 290 15.38 -9.52 27.38
N GLN A 291 16.51 -8.84 27.20
CA GLN A 291 17.81 -9.50 26.96
C GLN A 291 18.21 -10.41 28.13
N LEU A 292 18.04 -9.97 29.38
CA LEU A 292 18.27 -10.80 30.56
C LEU A 292 17.38 -12.04 30.58
N GLN A 293 16.07 -11.86 30.34
CA GLN A 293 15.12 -12.97 30.34
C GLN A 293 15.44 -14.01 29.26
N VAL A 294 15.74 -13.56 28.04
CA VAL A 294 16.06 -14.45 26.91
C VAL A 294 17.39 -15.17 27.15
N ALA A 295 18.42 -14.47 27.67
CA ALA A 295 19.70 -15.08 28.01
C ALA A 295 19.60 -16.11 29.14
N LEU A 296 18.81 -15.82 30.18
CA LEU A 296 18.50 -16.77 31.27
C LEU A 296 17.79 -18.01 30.74
N LYS A 297 16.72 -17.83 29.95
CA LYS A 297 16.01 -18.95 29.32
C LYS A 297 16.95 -19.80 28.47
N ALA A 298 17.75 -19.19 27.58
CA ALA A 298 18.70 -19.91 26.74
C ALA A 298 19.76 -20.66 27.56
N SER A 299 20.27 -20.07 28.65
CA SER A 299 21.27 -20.70 29.50
C SER A 299 20.71 -21.91 30.26
N VAL A 300 19.50 -21.77 30.82
CA VAL A 300 18.93 -22.71 31.80
C VAL A 300 18.03 -23.77 31.15
N LEU A 301 17.21 -23.41 30.17
CA LEU A 301 16.14 -24.28 29.64
C LEU A 301 16.45 -24.95 28.30
N TYR A 302 17.53 -24.53 27.62
CA TYR A 302 17.93 -25.07 26.33
C TYR A 302 19.26 -25.78 26.47
N HIS A 303 19.29 -27.08 26.26
CA HIS A 303 20.47 -27.91 26.47
C HIS A 303 21.03 -28.42 25.15
N ARG A 304 22.35 -28.27 25.02
CA ARG A 304 23.11 -28.87 23.94
C ARG A 304 22.98 -30.40 23.98
N ASP A 305 22.90 -31.00 22.81
CA ASP A 305 22.69 -32.44 22.57
C ASP A 305 21.33 -32.99 23.06
N LYS A 306 20.38 -32.10 23.41
CA LYS A 306 18.98 -32.43 23.71
C LYS A 306 18.03 -31.57 22.89
N ASP A 307 18.04 -30.25 23.11
CA ASP A 307 17.18 -29.29 22.41
C ASP A 307 17.82 -28.80 21.08
N TYR A 308 19.15 -28.84 21.00
CA TYR A 308 19.91 -28.45 19.80
C TYR A 308 21.29 -29.08 19.74
N ILE A 309 21.91 -29.03 18.57
CA ILE A 309 23.33 -29.34 18.36
C ILE A 309 24.04 -28.16 17.70
N ILE A 310 25.37 -28.18 17.75
CA ILE A 310 26.21 -27.27 16.97
C ILE A 310 26.82 -28.06 15.82
N GLN A 311 26.51 -27.65 14.60
CA GLN A 311 27.03 -28.27 13.39
C GLN A 311 27.42 -27.16 12.40
N ASP A 312 28.60 -27.28 11.81
CA ASP A 312 29.16 -26.30 10.84
C ASP A 312 29.20 -24.85 11.37
N GLY A 313 29.41 -24.70 12.69
CA GLY A 313 29.40 -23.39 13.34
C GLY A 313 28.02 -22.75 13.43
N GLU A 314 26.95 -23.53 13.35
CA GLU A 314 25.57 -23.07 13.49
C GLU A 314 24.81 -23.86 14.55
N VAL A 315 23.88 -23.20 15.25
CA VAL A 315 22.94 -23.86 16.15
C VAL A 315 21.82 -24.49 15.31
N LYS A 316 21.63 -25.81 15.44
CA LYS A 316 20.58 -26.56 14.74
C LYS A 316 19.61 -27.16 15.75
N ILE A 317 18.31 -26.87 15.59
CA ILE A 317 17.26 -27.35 16.49
C ILE A 317 17.06 -28.85 16.30
N VAL A 318 16.95 -29.59 17.40
CA VAL A 318 16.63 -31.02 17.40
C VAL A 318 15.17 -31.20 17.82
N ASP A 319 14.44 -32.01 17.06
CA ASP A 319 13.07 -32.39 17.41
C ASP A 319 13.08 -33.34 18.62
N GLU A 320 12.36 -32.98 19.68
CA GLU A 320 12.38 -33.69 20.97
C GLU A 320 11.83 -35.14 20.88
N PHE A 321 10.95 -35.42 19.91
CA PHE A 321 10.33 -36.73 19.76
C PHE A 321 11.13 -37.67 18.85
N THR A 322 11.72 -37.12 17.79
CA THR A 322 12.35 -37.91 16.72
C THR A 322 13.87 -37.84 16.71
N GLY A 323 14.47 -36.90 17.45
CA GLY A 323 15.91 -36.64 17.43
C GLY A 323 16.43 -36.09 16.11
N ARG A 324 15.54 -35.69 15.19
CA ARG A 324 15.92 -35.19 13.86
C ARG A 324 16.31 -33.72 13.91
N ILE A 325 17.26 -33.35 13.08
CA ILE A 325 17.64 -31.94 12.87
C ILE A 325 16.55 -31.25 12.04
N LEU A 326 16.02 -30.14 12.55
CA LEU A 326 15.04 -29.31 11.87
C LEU A 326 15.75 -28.23 11.06
N GLU A 327 16.09 -28.53 9.81
CA GLU A 327 16.75 -27.57 8.91
C GLU A 327 15.89 -26.33 8.65
N GLY A 328 16.54 -25.16 8.61
CA GLY A 328 15.91 -23.87 8.36
C GLY A 328 15.06 -23.32 9.51
N ARG A 329 14.88 -24.05 10.61
CA ARG A 329 14.15 -23.55 11.79
C ARG A 329 15.06 -22.80 12.76
N ARG A 330 14.54 -21.69 13.28
CA ARG A 330 15.09 -20.91 14.39
C ARG A 330 14.01 -20.69 15.45
N TRP A 331 14.40 -20.50 16.70
CA TRP A 331 13.46 -20.10 17.76
C TRP A 331 13.16 -18.60 17.65
N SER A 332 11.94 -18.22 18.01
CA SER A 332 11.47 -16.83 17.99
C SER A 332 11.98 -16.01 19.20
N GLU A 333 11.66 -14.72 19.22
CA GLU A 333 11.87 -13.82 20.37
C GLU A 333 13.31 -13.75 20.88
N GLY A 334 14.29 -13.82 19.97
CA GLY A 334 15.71 -13.67 20.33
C GLY A 334 16.36 -14.90 20.96
N ILE A 335 15.59 -15.97 21.24
CA ILE A 335 16.10 -17.18 21.91
C ILE A 335 17.22 -17.83 21.09
N HIS A 336 17.08 -17.85 19.76
CA HIS A 336 18.10 -18.47 18.91
C HIS A 336 19.42 -17.72 18.96
N GLN A 337 19.38 -16.39 18.91
CA GLN A 337 20.56 -15.54 19.06
C GLN A 337 21.18 -15.69 20.47
N ALA A 338 20.37 -15.84 21.51
CA ALA A 338 20.87 -16.07 22.87
C ALA A 338 21.52 -17.45 23.04
N VAL A 339 21.02 -18.51 22.39
CA VAL A 339 21.68 -19.83 22.37
C VAL A 339 22.98 -19.77 21.56
N GLU A 340 23.00 -19.07 20.42
CA GLU A 340 24.24 -18.82 19.67
C GLU A 340 25.28 -18.09 20.54
N ALA A 341 24.86 -17.06 21.28
CA ALA A 341 25.71 -16.33 22.21
C ALA A 341 26.21 -17.18 23.39
N LYS A 342 25.33 -18.00 23.96
CA LYS A 342 25.65 -18.99 25.00
C LYS A 342 26.76 -19.92 24.56
N GLU A 343 26.68 -20.43 23.33
CA GLU A 343 27.65 -21.39 22.79
C GLU A 343 28.89 -20.71 22.17
N GLY A 344 28.93 -19.38 22.09
CA GLY A 344 30.01 -18.63 21.45
C GLY A 344 30.03 -18.78 19.92
N VAL A 345 28.91 -19.15 19.33
CA VAL A 345 28.69 -19.24 17.89
C VAL A 345 28.49 -17.83 17.31
N GLN A 346 28.87 -17.62 16.05
CA GLN A 346 28.63 -16.35 15.37
C GLN A 346 27.12 -16.12 15.21
N ILE A 347 26.60 -15.06 15.86
CA ILE A 347 25.21 -14.66 15.73
C ILE A 347 25.00 -14.13 14.32
N LYS A 348 24.09 -14.75 13.56
CA LYS A 348 23.69 -14.22 12.25
C LYS A 348 22.83 -12.98 12.46
N GLU A 349 23.26 -11.86 11.91
CA GLU A 349 22.42 -10.65 11.84
C GLU A 349 21.19 -10.94 10.98
N GLU A 350 20.01 -10.89 11.59
CA GLU A 350 18.75 -10.97 10.88
C GLU A 350 18.13 -9.58 10.74
N ASN A 351 17.63 -9.29 9.55
CA ASN A 351 16.73 -8.17 9.37
C ASN A 351 15.40 -8.54 10.04
N GLN A 352 14.98 -7.77 11.03
CA GLN A 352 13.69 -7.95 11.66
C GLN A 352 12.64 -7.14 10.91
N THR A 353 11.42 -7.68 10.81
CA THR A 353 10.26 -6.94 10.30
C THR A 353 9.82 -5.93 11.36
N LEU A 354 9.89 -4.65 11.04
CA LEU A 354 9.48 -3.55 11.93
C LEU A 354 8.02 -3.18 11.74
N ALA A 355 7.54 -3.19 10.50
CA ALA A 355 6.16 -2.89 10.17
C ALA A 355 5.73 -3.62 8.90
N THR A 356 4.45 -3.98 8.82
CA THR A 356 3.89 -4.63 7.63
C THR A 356 2.43 -4.24 7.40
N ILE A 357 2.04 -4.16 6.13
CA ILE A 357 0.64 -4.05 5.70
C ILE A 357 0.46 -4.73 4.35
N THR A 358 -0.66 -5.42 4.16
CA THR A 358 -1.08 -5.92 2.85
C THR A 358 -1.72 -4.80 2.03
N LEU A 359 -1.55 -4.77 0.70
CA LEU A 359 -2.23 -3.76 -0.14
C LEU A 359 -3.76 -3.75 0.08
N GLN A 360 -4.36 -4.94 0.28
CA GLN A 360 -5.79 -5.08 0.60
C GLN A 360 -6.18 -4.19 1.78
N ASN A 361 -5.55 -4.39 2.94
CA ASN A 361 -5.83 -3.60 4.14
C ASN A 361 -5.47 -2.13 3.98
N TYR A 362 -4.43 -1.79 3.22
CA TYR A 362 -4.07 -0.40 2.96
C TYR A 362 -5.19 0.34 2.22
N PHE A 363 -5.65 -0.20 1.10
CA PHE A 363 -6.68 0.45 0.27
C PHE A 363 -8.06 0.47 0.93
N ARG A 364 -8.36 -0.47 1.84
CA ARG A 364 -9.61 -0.45 2.62
C ARG A 364 -9.70 0.69 3.64
N MET A 365 -8.61 1.42 3.88
CA MET A 365 -8.65 2.61 4.76
C MET A 365 -9.28 3.83 4.11
N TYR A 366 -9.41 3.86 2.77
CA TYR A 366 -9.99 5.02 2.08
C TYR A 366 -11.50 5.12 2.27
N GLU A 367 -12.01 6.33 2.53
CA GLU A 367 -13.46 6.61 2.60
C GLU A 367 -14.14 6.24 1.27
N LYS A 368 -13.46 6.52 0.15
CA LYS A 368 -13.86 6.10 -1.19
C LYS A 368 -12.68 5.53 -1.97
N LEU A 369 -12.92 4.43 -2.67
CA LEU A 369 -11.96 3.78 -3.55
C LEU A 369 -12.60 3.59 -4.92
N SER A 370 -11.82 3.80 -5.98
CA SER A 370 -12.23 3.55 -7.36
C SER A 370 -11.02 3.09 -8.17
N GLY A 371 -11.26 2.56 -9.37
CA GLY A 371 -10.16 2.19 -10.24
C GLY A 371 -10.54 2.10 -11.70
N MET A 372 -9.54 1.99 -12.57
CA MET A 372 -9.73 1.83 -14.01
C MET A 372 -8.74 0.83 -14.57
N THR A 373 -9.17 0.07 -15.57
CA THR A 373 -8.34 -0.90 -16.29
C THR A 373 -9.05 -1.32 -17.58
N GLY A 374 -8.36 -2.03 -18.48
CA GLY A 374 -8.98 -2.67 -19.65
C GLY A 374 -9.59 -4.05 -19.39
N THR A 375 -9.30 -4.65 -18.22
CA THR A 375 -9.45 -6.09 -17.95
C THR A 375 -9.90 -6.40 -16.52
N ALA A 376 -10.97 -5.77 -16.02
CA ALA A 376 -11.46 -6.00 -14.65
C ALA A 376 -12.59 -7.04 -14.54
N GLN A 377 -13.31 -7.32 -15.61
CA GLN A 377 -14.51 -8.17 -15.58
C GLN A 377 -14.21 -9.60 -15.14
N THR A 378 -13.03 -10.13 -15.43
CA THR A 378 -12.60 -11.46 -14.96
C THR A 378 -12.41 -11.48 -13.44
N GLU A 379 -11.93 -10.38 -12.87
CA GLU A 379 -11.62 -10.23 -11.44
C GLU A 379 -12.75 -9.55 -10.64
N ALA A 380 -13.92 -9.31 -11.26
CA ALA A 380 -15.00 -8.54 -10.67
C ALA A 380 -15.50 -9.11 -9.33
N ALA A 381 -15.51 -10.43 -9.19
CA ALA A 381 -15.91 -11.10 -7.95
C ALA A 381 -14.91 -10.83 -6.82
N GLU A 382 -13.61 -10.85 -7.10
CA GLU A 382 -12.57 -10.57 -6.10
C GLU A 382 -12.56 -9.10 -5.69
N LEU A 383 -12.65 -8.20 -6.67
CA LEU A 383 -12.74 -6.75 -6.42
C LEU A 383 -13.94 -6.39 -5.54
N MET A 384 -15.09 -7.02 -5.80
CA MET A 384 -16.29 -6.82 -4.98
C MET A 384 -16.13 -7.40 -3.57
N ASN A 385 -15.62 -8.63 -3.44
CA ASN A 385 -15.52 -9.30 -2.15
C ASN A 385 -14.48 -8.66 -1.21
N THR A 386 -13.34 -8.23 -1.76
CA THR A 386 -12.22 -7.71 -0.98
C THR A 386 -12.35 -6.21 -0.71
N TYR A 387 -12.79 -5.45 -1.72
CA TYR A 387 -12.77 -3.98 -1.70
C TYR A 387 -14.15 -3.33 -1.83
N ASN A 388 -15.23 -4.11 -1.98
CA ASN A 388 -16.57 -3.61 -2.30
C ASN A 388 -16.60 -2.78 -3.60
N LEU A 389 -15.71 -3.09 -4.54
CA LEU A 389 -15.59 -2.41 -5.82
C LEU A 389 -16.41 -3.12 -6.89
N GLN A 390 -17.40 -2.42 -7.44
CA GLN A 390 -18.21 -2.92 -8.54
C GLN A 390 -17.53 -2.61 -9.87
N VAL A 391 -17.43 -3.59 -10.77
CA VAL A 391 -16.90 -3.38 -12.12
C VAL A 391 -18.03 -2.95 -13.05
N VAL A 392 -17.78 -1.93 -13.88
CA VAL A 392 -18.71 -1.44 -14.90
C VAL A 392 -18.01 -1.40 -16.26
N PRO A 393 -18.49 -2.16 -17.26
CA PRO A 393 -17.93 -2.14 -18.60
C PRO A 393 -18.39 -0.88 -19.34
N ILE A 394 -17.47 0.05 -19.56
CA ILE A 394 -17.76 1.27 -20.30
C ILE A 394 -17.69 0.97 -21.81
N PRO A 395 -18.68 1.42 -22.62
CA PRO A 395 -18.63 1.25 -24.07
C PRO A 395 -17.37 1.87 -24.68
N THR A 396 -16.88 1.31 -25.79
CA THR A 396 -15.77 1.91 -26.54
C THR A 396 -16.27 3.11 -27.35
N ASN A 397 -15.41 4.13 -27.53
CA ASN A 397 -15.75 5.32 -28.30
C ASN A 397 -16.05 5.00 -29.79
N ARG A 398 -15.35 4.00 -30.32
CA ARG A 398 -15.57 3.46 -31.66
C ARG A 398 -15.76 1.96 -31.60
N GLU A 399 -16.40 1.40 -32.63
CA GLU A 399 -16.54 -0.05 -32.76
C GLU A 399 -15.15 -0.72 -32.79
N MET A 400 -14.99 -1.76 -31.99
CA MET A 400 -13.76 -2.55 -31.92
C MET A 400 -13.71 -3.51 -33.12
N VAL A 401 -12.76 -3.29 -34.03
CA VAL A 401 -12.59 -4.06 -35.27
C VAL A 401 -11.39 -5.01 -35.27
N ARG A 402 -10.66 -5.11 -34.15
CA ARG A 402 -9.52 -6.03 -34.01
C ARG A 402 -10.05 -7.47 -34.04
N VAL A 403 -9.47 -8.27 -34.92
CA VAL A 403 -9.81 -9.70 -35.02
C VAL A 403 -8.87 -10.48 -34.10
N ASP A 404 -9.41 -10.92 -32.97
CA ASP A 404 -8.69 -11.79 -32.04
C ASP A 404 -8.78 -13.25 -32.53
N GLN A 405 -7.65 -13.78 -33.01
CA GLN A 405 -7.55 -15.17 -33.47
C GLN A 405 -7.55 -16.14 -32.28
N ALA A 406 -8.00 -17.38 -32.50
CA ALA A 406 -7.93 -18.42 -31.49
C ALA A 406 -6.48 -18.83 -31.18
N ASP A 407 -6.25 -19.31 -29.96
CA ASP A 407 -4.93 -19.77 -29.51
C ASP A 407 -4.44 -20.96 -30.36
N LEU A 408 -3.15 -20.90 -30.74
CA LEU A 408 -2.46 -22.02 -31.38
C LEU A 408 -1.68 -22.81 -30.32
N ILE A 409 -2.07 -24.07 -30.10
CA ILE A 409 -1.49 -24.93 -29.08
C ILE A 409 -0.47 -25.89 -29.72
N PHE A 410 0.76 -25.87 -29.22
CA PHE A 410 1.87 -26.68 -29.73
C PHE A 410 2.31 -27.72 -28.70
N LYS A 411 2.77 -28.89 -29.19
CA LYS A 411 3.26 -29.99 -28.34
C LYS A 411 4.55 -29.63 -27.59
N THR A 412 5.38 -28.78 -28.17
CA THR A 412 6.68 -28.38 -27.59
C THR A 412 6.89 -26.89 -27.72
N GLU A 413 7.69 -26.33 -26.83
CA GLU A 413 8.09 -24.92 -26.88
C GLU A 413 8.89 -24.58 -28.15
N ALA A 414 9.74 -25.49 -28.61
CA ALA A 414 10.48 -25.32 -29.87
C ALA A 414 9.53 -25.18 -31.07
N ALA A 415 8.49 -26.02 -31.16
CA ALA A 415 7.50 -25.94 -32.24
C ALA A 415 6.66 -24.66 -32.17
N LYS A 416 6.32 -24.20 -30.95
CA LYS A 416 5.67 -22.89 -30.73
C LYS A 416 6.52 -21.76 -31.31
N PHE A 417 7.79 -21.67 -30.92
CA PHE A 417 8.65 -20.57 -31.37
C PHE A 417 8.99 -20.64 -32.87
N GLU A 418 9.18 -21.85 -33.41
CA GLU A 418 9.33 -22.00 -34.86
C GLU A 418 8.10 -21.50 -35.62
N ALA A 419 6.89 -21.76 -35.11
CA ALA A 419 5.64 -21.28 -35.70
C ALA A 419 5.38 -19.78 -35.48
N VAL A 420 5.97 -19.16 -34.44
CA VAL A 420 5.90 -17.70 -34.23
C VAL A 420 6.83 -16.95 -35.19
N VAL A 421 7.98 -17.54 -35.53
CA VAL A 421 8.96 -16.93 -36.45
C VAL A 421 8.53 -17.07 -37.91
N ARG A 422 7.82 -18.14 -38.25
CA ARG A 422 7.19 -18.34 -39.56
C ARG A 422 5.97 -17.47 -39.74
#